data_AF-A0A2L2YVP1-F1
#
_entry.id   AF-A0A2L2YVP1-F1
#
_cell.length_a   1.000
_cell.length_b   1.000
_cell.length_c   1.000
_cell.angle_alpha   90.00
_cell.angle_beta   90.00
_cell.angle_gamma   90.00
#
_symmetry.space_group_name_H-M   'P 1'
#
loop_
_entity.id
_entity.type
_entity.pdbx_description
1 polymer ?
#
loop_
_entity_poly.entity_id
_entity_poly.type
_entity_poly.pdbx_seq_one_letter_code
_entity_poly.pdbx_strand_id
1 'polypeptide(L)' 'NETVEDIADSMGVSVENINARDAKASVVHGAELRDLTPEQLYLLLREHTEIVCARTSPQQKLSIVEGCQRQ' A
#
# COMPACT_ATOMS: atom_id res chain seq x y z
N ASN A 1 4.46 -11.81 -5.80
CA ASN A 1 3.15 -11.84 -5.10
C ASN A 1 2.20 -10.94 -5.87
N GLU A 2 0.90 -11.21 -5.77
CA GLU A 2 -0.16 -10.51 -6.50
C GLU A 2 -0.63 -9.27 -5.73
N THR A 3 -0.89 -8.18 -6.44
CA THR A 3 -1.59 -7.00 -5.92
C THR A 3 -3.11 -7.16 -6.03
N VAL A 4 -3.87 -6.19 -5.51
CA VAL A 4 -5.33 -6.19 -5.65
C VAL A 4 -5.77 -6.10 -7.11
N GLU A 5 -4.99 -5.41 -7.94
CA GLU A 5 -5.19 -5.33 -9.39
C GLU A 5 -4.97 -6.70 -10.06
N ASP A 6 -3.88 -7.39 -9.72
CA ASP A 6 -3.58 -8.72 -10.26
C ASP A 6 -4.69 -9.73 -9.91
N ILE A 7 -5.20 -9.70 -8.66
CA ILE A 7 -6.28 -10.58 -8.19
C ILE A 7 -7.60 -10.23 -8.89
N ALA A 8 -7.93 -8.95 -9.02
CA ALA A 8 -9.14 -8.47 -9.69
C ALA A 8 -9.19 -8.94 -11.16
N ASP A 9 -8.07 -8.78 -11.87
CA ASP A 9 -7.92 -9.21 -13.26
C ASP A 9 -8.06 -10.73 -13.40
N SER A 10 -7.48 -11.49 -12.47
CA SER A 10 -7.57 -12.96 -12.43
C SER A 10 -8.99 -13.46 -12.18
N MET A 11 -9.74 -12.77 -11.31
CA MET A 11 -11.12 -13.13 -10.96
C MET A 11 -12.16 -12.53 -11.91
N GLY A 12 -11.77 -11.60 -12.80
CA GLY A 12 -12.67 -10.91 -13.71
C GLY A 12 -13.70 -10.01 -12.99
N VAL A 13 -13.32 -9.46 -11.83
CA VAL A 13 -14.17 -8.56 -11.02
C VAL A 13 -13.50 -7.20 -10.85
N SER A 14 -14.26 -6.15 -10.56
CA SER A 14 -13.68 -4.84 -10.23
C SER A 14 -12.81 -4.91 -8.97
N VAL A 15 -11.74 -4.10 -8.92
CA VAL A 15 -10.84 -3.96 -7.74
C VAL A 15 -11.57 -3.60 -6.45
N GLU A 16 -12.67 -2.85 -6.53
CA GLU A 16 -13.55 -2.51 -5.41
C GLU A 16 -14.23 -3.74 -4.76
N ASN A 17 -14.30 -4.86 -5.47
CA ASN A 17 -14.84 -6.13 -4.96
C ASN A 17 -13.77 -7.05 -4.38
N ILE A 18 -12.49 -6.64 -4.40
CA ILE A 18 -11.38 -7.39 -3.80
C ILE A 18 -11.13 -6.86 -2.40
N ASN A 19 -11.03 -7.78 -1.43
CA ASN A 19 -10.57 -7.42 -0.11
C ASN A 19 -9.06 -7.16 -0.17
N ALA A 20 -8.63 -5.94 0.17
CA ALA A 20 -7.22 -5.56 0.13
C ALA A 20 -6.30 -6.50 0.92
N ARG A 21 -6.83 -7.19 1.93
CA ARG A 21 -6.10 -8.16 2.75
C ARG A 21 -5.76 -9.47 2.02
N ASP A 22 -6.41 -9.75 0.89
CA ASP A 22 -6.12 -10.92 0.07
C ASP A 22 -4.84 -10.72 -0.75
N ALA A 23 -4.44 -9.46 -0.99
CA ALA A 23 -3.21 -9.09 -1.68
C ALA A 23 -2.02 -8.99 -0.72
N LYS A 24 -1.01 -9.85 -0.92
CA LYS A 24 0.24 -9.81 -0.15
C LYS A 24 1.16 -8.66 -0.56
N ALA A 25 1.00 -8.16 -1.79
CA ALA A 25 1.75 -7.05 -2.35
C ALA A 25 0.86 -5.81 -2.52
N SER A 26 1.44 -4.63 -2.32
CA SER A 26 0.77 -3.35 -2.56
C SER A 26 1.71 -2.35 -3.22
N VAL A 27 1.17 -1.52 -4.12
CA VAL A 27 1.86 -0.39 -4.73
C VAL A 27 1.23 0.88 -4.22
N VAL A 28 2.04 1.78 -3.66
CA VAL A 28 1.56 3.09 -3.16
C VAL A 28 2.32 4.20 -3.87
N HIS A 29 1.60 5.09 -4.55
CA HIS A 29 2.20 6.25 -5.18
C HIS A 29 2.37 7.41 -4.19
N GLY A 30 3.37 8.26 -4.45
CA GLY A 30 3.60 9.48 -3.67
C GLY A 30 2.41 10.43 -3.62
N ALA A 31 1.51 10.43 -4.61
CA ALA A 31 0.28 11.20 -4.50
C ALA A 31 -0.63 10.67 -3.38
N GLU A 32 -0.82 9.35 -3.31
CA GLU A 32 -1.65 8.68 -2.31
C GLU A 32 -1.04 8.81 -0.91
N LEU A 33 0.28 8.65 -0.77
CA LEU A 33 0.99 8.82 0.51
C LEU A 33 0.78 10.20 1.15
N ARG A 34 0.45 11.23 0.35
CA ARG A 34 0.16 12.57 0.87
C ARG A 34 -1.18 12.61 1.60
N ASP A 35 -2.14 11.81 1.15
CA ASP A 35 -3.51 11.84 1.63
C ASP A 35 -3.74 10.80 2.74
N LEU A 36 -2.78 9.91 2.98
CA LEU A 36 -2.80 8.96 4.10
C LEU A 36 -2.55 9.65 5.43
N THR A 37 -3.36 9.32 6.44
CA THR A 37 -3.03 9.61 7.83
C THR A 37 -1.90 8.69 8.31
N PRO A 38 -1.19 9.06 9.39
CA PRO A 38 -0.17 8.19 9.99
C PRO A 38 -0.70 6.79 10.36
N GLU A 39 -1.95 6.70 10.84
CA GLU A 39 -2.61 5.45 11.19
C GLU A 39 -2.92 4.60 9.95
N GLN A 40 -3.33 5.22 8.85
CA GLN A 40 -3.57 4.53 7.59
C GLN A 40 -2.26 4.02 6.97
N LEU A 41 -1.19 4.83 7.01
CA LEU A 41 0.14 4.38 6.60
C LEU A 41 0.61 3.19 7.45
N TYR A 42 0.39 3.25 8.77
CA TYR A 42 0.73 2.15 9.68
C TYR A 42 -0.05 0.86 9.35
N LEU A 43 -1.36 0.96 9.13
CA LEU A 43 -2.19 -0.19 8.73
C LEU A 43 -1.71 -0.78 7.41
N LEU A 44 -1.47 0.07 6.40
CA LEU A 44 -0.94 -0.35 5.10
C LEU A 44 0.38 -1.10 5.24
N LEU A 45 1.31 -0.58 6.05
CA LEU A 45 2.60 -1.22 6.29
C LEU A 45 2.47 -2.57 7.01
N ARG A 46 1.40 -2.78 7.79
CA ARG A 46 1.14 -4.03 8.52
C ARG A 46 0.36 -5.07 7.74
N GLU A 47 -0.53 -4.66 6.86
CA GLU A 47 -1.43 -5.55 6.12
C GLU A 47 -0.75 -6.20 4.91
N HIS A 48 0.28 -5.56 4.36
CA HIS A 48 1.02 -6.07 3.20
C HIS A 48 2.46 -6.44 3.55
N THR A 49 2.88 -7.64 3.14
CA THR A 49 4.26 -8.12 3.36
C THR A 49 5.27 -7.55 2.36
N GLU A 50 4.80 -7.15 1.18
CA GLU A 50 5.62 -6.56 0.13
C GLU A 50 4.99 -5.24 -0.31
N ILE A 51 5.73 -4.14 -0.22
CA ILE A 51 5.21 -2.81 -0.52
C ILE A 51 6.18 -2.08 -1.43
N VAL A 52 5.68 -1.59 -2.56
CA VAL A 52 6.42 -0.74 -3.49
C VAL A 52 5.93 0.69 -3.34
N CYS A 53 6.77 1.57 -2.80
CA CYS A 53 6.50 3.00 -2.73
C CYS A 53 7.06 3.71 -3.96
N ALA A 54 6.19 4.13 -4.89
CA ALA A 54 6.58 4.73 -6.17
C ALA A 54 6.42 6.25 -6.16
N ARG A 55 7.26 6.96 -6.93
CA ARG A 55 7.19 8.42 -7.15
C ARG A 55 7.18 9.23 -5.83
N THR A 56 7.98 8.82 -4.86
CA THR A 56 8.06 9.44 -3.53
C THR A 56 9.05 10.61 -3.48
N SER A 57 8.70 11.65 -2.71
CA SER A 57 9.61 12.74 -2.35
C SER A 57 10.52 12.36 -1.17
N PRO A 58 11.63 13.09 -0.91
CA PRO A 58 12.48 12.85 0.25
C PRO A 58 11.72 12.87 1.59
N GLN A 59 10.78 13.81 1.76
CA GLN A 59 9.97 13.91 2.97
C GLN A 59 9.05 12.70 3.16
N GLN A 60 8.47 12.18 2.07
CA GLN A 60 7.63 10.98 2.13
C GLN A 60 8.44 9.73 2.48
N LYS A 61 9.69 9.64 2.02
CA LYS A 61 10.59 8.56 2.45
C LYS A 61 10.83 8.60 3.96
N LEU A 62 10.99 9.79 4.54
CA LEU A 62 11.09 9.93 5.99
C LEU A 62 9.82 9.44 6.69
N SER A 63 8.63 9.86 6.23
CA SER A 63 7.36 9.39 6.78
C SER A 63 7.20 7.87 6.70
N ILE A 64 7.66 7.23 5.61
CA ILE A 64 7.70 5.77 5.50
C ILE A 64 8.62 5.15 6.56
N VAL A 65 9.84 5.68 6.71
CA VAL A 65 10.80 5.19 7.73
C VAL A 65 10.22 5.31 9.14
N GLU A 66 9.62 6.45 9.47
CA GLU A 66 8.97 6.68 10.76
C GLU A 66 7.78 5.74 10.98
N GLY A 67 6.98 5.48 9.94
CA GLY A 67 5.90 4.49 9.97
C GLY A 67 6.40 3.07 10.25
N CYS A 68 7.51 2.65 9.62
CA CYS A 68 8.14 1.36 9.84
C CYS A 68 8.75 1.22 11.24
N GLN A 69 9.26 2.30 11.83
CA GLN A 69 9.80 2.28 13.20
C GLN A 69 8.71 2.12 14.28
N ARG A 70 7.46 2.41 13.94
CA ARG A 70 6.30 2.22 14.83
C ARG A 70 5.69 0.82 14.74
N GLN A 71 6.20 -0.06 13.85
CA GLN A 71 5.82 -1.48 13.81
C GLN A 71 6.33 -2.25 15.02
#